data_AF-A0A1D2MM44-F1
#
_entry.id   AF-A0A1D2MM44-F1
#
_cell.length_a   1.000
_cell.length_b   1.000
_cell.length_c   1.000
_cell.angle_alpha   90.00
_cell.angle_beta   90.00
_cell.angle_gamma   90.00
#
_symmetry.space_group_name_H-M   'P 1'
#
loop_
_entity.id
_entity.type
_entity.pdbx_description
1 polymer ?
#
loop_
_entity_poly.entity_id
_entity_poly.type
_entity_poly.pdbx_seq_one_letter_code
_entity_poly.pdbx_strand_id
1 'polypeptide(L)'
;MFGIKCSYSVWWGGKPCQLELDFPGAAFNLYRSSSKPSSPLWTRQFSSLKGSSDDARTRLTLKFHGNVAQETMECRDLHRVLFTIHSFLLAKVVQ
;
A
#
# COMPACT_ATOMS: atom_id res chain seq x y z
N MET A 1 22.82 4.27 1.27
CA MET A 1 21.74 3.44 1.82
C MET A 1 20.57 3.52 0.85
N PHE A 2 20.21 2.39 0.22
CA PHE A 2 19.26 2.37 -0.89
C PHE A 2 17.85 2.77 -0.42
N GLY A 3 17.26 3.78 -1.08
CA GLY A 3 15.88 4.18 -0.90
C GLY A 3 14.95 3.15 -1.53
N ILE A 4 14.70 2.05 -0.81
CA ILE A 4 13.86 0.97 -1.31
C ILE A 4 12.42 1.48 -1.39
N LYS A 5 11.86 1.44 -2.60
CA LYS A 5 10.43 1.64 -2.88
C LYS A 5 9.94 0.37 -3.55
N CYS A 6 8.84 -0.20 -3.05
CA CYS A 6 8.21 -1.34 -3.71
C CYS A 6 6.92 -0.88 -4.40
N SER A 7 6.81 -1.17 -5.69
CA SER A 7 5.66 -0.78 -6.51
C SER A 7 4.87 -2.00 -6.97
N TYR A 8 3.55 -1.92 -6.86
CA TYR A 8 2.62 -3.00 -7.18
C TYR A 8 1.48 -2.47 -8.04
N SER A 9 1.18 -3.17 -9.12
CA SER A 9 0.02 -2.89 -9.95
C SER A 9 -1.26 -3.31 -9.23
N VAL A 10 -2.17 -2.36 -9.03
CA VAL A 10 -3.44 -2.56 -8.33
C VAL A 10 -4.59 -1.91 -9.10
N TRP A 11 -5.82 -2.29 -8.77
CA TRP A 11 -7.04 -1.65 -9.25
C TRP A 11 -7.77 -1.04 -8.07
N TRP A 12 -8.05 0.26 -8.16
CA TRP A 12 -8.76 1.01 -7.13
C TRP A 12 -9.92 1.77 -7.79
N GLY A 13 -11.13 1.61 -7.26
CA GLY A 13 -12.34 2.16 -7.86
C GLY A 13 -12.57 1.69 -9.31
N GLY A 14 -12.23 0.43 -9.62
CA GLY A 14 -12.37 -0.15 -10.97
C GLY A 14 -11.35 0.33 -12.00
N LYS A 15 -10.32 1.06 -11.58
CA LYS A 15 -9.34 1.66 -12.49
C LYS A 15 -7.90 1.26 -12.16
N PRO A 16 -7.02 1.11 -13.17
CA PRO A 16 -5.63 0.72 -12.96
C PRO A 16 -4.84 1.81 -12.24
N CYS A 17 -4.13 1.40 -11.20
CA CYS A 17 -3.34 2.21 -10.30
C CYS A 17 -2.02 1.50 -9.93
N GLN A 18 -1.12 2.23 -9.28
CA GLN A 18 0.12 1.72 -8.73
C GLN A 18 0.18 2.04 -7.25
N LEU A 19 0.25 1.01 -6.41
CA LEU A 19 0.52 1.15 -4.99
C LEU A 19 2.04 1.13 -4.78
N GLU A 20 2.57 2.19 -4.21
CA GLU A 20 3.97 2.28 -3.78
C GLU A 20 4.06 2.22 -2.25
N LEU A 21 4.94 1.34 -1.76
CA LEU A 21 5.41 1.30 -0.39
C LEU A 21 6.73 2.08 -0.35
N ASP A 22 6.67 3.31 0.16
CA ASP A 22 7.82 4.20 0.31
C ASP A 22 8.42 4.02 1.71
N PHE A 23 9.47 3.19 1.81
CA PHE A 23 10.13 2.94 3.09
C PHE A 23 10.86 4.16 3.66
N PRO A 24 11.64 4.93 2.86
CA PRO A 24 12.20 6.20 3.32
C PRO A 24 11.16 7.21 3.81
N GLY A 25 10.05 7.35 3.07
CA GLY A 25 8.95 8.25 3.43
C GLY A 25 7.98 7.69 4.48
N ALA A 26 8.19 6.44 4.91
CA ALA A 26 7.31 5.68 5.79
C ALA A 26 5.82 5.73 5.41
N ALA A 27 5.50 5.64 4.12
CA ALA A 27 4.15 5.85 3.61
C ALA A 27 3.75 4.90 2.46
N PHE A 28 2.44 4.65 2.39
CA PHE A 28 1.76 4.12 1.22
C PHE A 28 1.35 5.28 0.32
N ASN A 29 1.69 5.20 -0.96
CA ASN A 29 1.27 6.15 -1.99
C ASN A 29 0.52 5.42 -3.10
N LEU A 30 -0.66 5.91 -3.48
CA LEU A 30 -1.40 5.37 -4.62
C LEU A 30 -1.34 6.34 -5.79
N TYR A 31 -0.88 5.87 -6.95
CA TYR A 31 -0.84 6.66 -8.18
C TYR A 31 -1.78 6.11 -9.23
N ARG A 32 -2.26 6.99 -10.11
CA ARG A 32 -2.97 6.60 -11.33
C ARG A 32 -1.95 6.06 -12.34
N SER A 33 -2.16 4.87 -12.92
CA SER A 33 -1.20 4.30 -13.89
C SER A 33 -1.15 5.02 -15.24
N SER A 34 -2.18 5.80 -15.58
CA SER A 34 -2.37 6.39 -16.92
C SER A 34 -1.93 7.85 -17.05
N SER A 35 -1.28 8.43 -16.03
CA SER A 35 -0.83 9.83 -16.03
C SER A 35 0.65 9.86 -15.65
N LYS A 36 1.45 10.79 -16.21
CA LYS A 36 2.74 11.15 -15.60
C LYS A 36 2.45 11.44 -14.11
N PRO A 37 3.04 10.70 -13.15
CA PRO A 37 2.64 10.83 -11.75
C PRO A 37 3.15 12.17 -11.21
N SER A 38 2.29 13.20 -11.25
CA SER A 38 2.61 14.49 -10.63
C SER A 38 2.30 14.49 -9.13
N SER A 39 1.32 13.69 -8.71
CA SER A 39 0.92 13.56 -7.31
C SER A 39 0.21 12.23 -7.05
N PRO A 40 0.31 11.67 -5.83
CA PRO A 40 -0.46 10.51 -5.43
C PRO A 40 -1.94 10.88 -5.28
N LEU A 41 -2.82 9.95 -5.68
CA LEU A 41 -4.26 10.00 -5.42
C LEU A 41 -4.53 10.07 -3.91
N TRP A 42 -3.73 9.34 -3.13
CA TRP A 42 -3.67 9.48 -1.69
C TRP A 42 -2.32 9.01 -1.16
N THR A 43 -1.97 9.55 0.00
CA THR A 43 -0.84 9.12 0.82
C THR A 43 -1.36 8.73 2.20
N ARG A 44 -0.89 7.59 2.73
CA ARG A 44 -1.20 7.11 4.08
C ARG A 44 0.09 6.70 4.78
N GLN A 45 0.31 7.21 5.97
CA GLN A 45 1.51 6.89 6.74
C GLN A 45 1.45 5.43 7.24
N PHE A 46 2.59 4.76 7.30
CA PHE A 46 2.68 3.42 7.87
C PHE A 46 2.26 3.40 9.35
N SER A 47 2.55 4.48 10.08
CA SER A 47 2.16 4.64 11.49
C SER A 47 0.64 4.72 11.70
N SER A 48 -0.13 5.08 10.67
CA SER A 48 -1.58 5.08 10.77
C SER A 48 -2.19 3.72 10.43
N LEU A 49 -1.42 2.71 10.01
CA LEU A 49 -1.98 1.41 9.66
C LEU A 49 -2.38 0.62 10.94
N LYS A 50 -3.66 0.26 11.05
CA LYS A 50 -4.20 -0.64 12.10
C LYS A 50 -3.99 -2.10 11.76
N GLY A 51 -4.09 -2.42 10.48
CA GLY A 51 -4.03 -3.78 10.00
C GLY A 51 -4.31 -3.87 8.50
N SER A 52 -3.98 -5.03 7.95
CA SER A 52 -4.33 -5.42 6.60
C SER A 52 -5.21 -6.67 6.66
N SER A 53 -6.10 -6.83 5.68
CA SER A 53 -6.89 -8.04 5.47
C SER A 53 -7.06 -8.28 3.98
N ASP A 54 -7.33 -9.52 3.60
CA ASP A 54 -7.51 -9.92 2.22
C ASP A 54 -8.61 -10.97 2.05
N ASP A 55 -9.00 -11.24 0.81
CA ASP A 55 -9.99 -12.27 0.47
C ASP A 55 -9.36 -13.61 0.02
N ALA A 56 -8.06 -13.79 0.25
CA ALA A 56 -7.24 -14.91 -0.22
C ALA A 56 -7.21 -15.11 -1.75
N ARG A 57 -7.69 -14.14 -2.54
CA ARG A 57 -7.71 -14.23 -4.01
C ARG A 57 -6.98 -13.07 -4.65
N THR A 58 -7.52 -11.88 -4.54
CA THR A 58 -7.00 -10.68 -5.21
C THR A 58 -7.21 -9.41 -4.41
N ARG A 59 -8.12 -9.39 -3.43
CA ARG A 59 -8.48 -8.16 -2.74
C ARG A 59 -7.57 -7.91 -1.55
N LEU A 60 -7.04 -6.70 -1.47
CA LEU A 60 -6.34 -6.15 -0.32
C LEU A 60 -7.17 -5.03 0.30
N THR A 61 -7.35 -5.07 1.62
CA THR A 61 -7.94 -3.98 2.40
C THR A 61 -6.94 -3.53 3.45
N LEU A 62 -6.58 -2.25 3.42
CA LEU A 62 -5.74 -1.58 4.42
C LEU A 62 -6.63 -0.76 5.33
N LYS A 63 -6.52 -0.96 6.65
CA LYS A 63 -7.29 -0.23 7.66
C LYS A 63 -6.39 0.78 8.35
N PHE A 64 -6.85 2.01 8.49
CA PHE A 64 -6.06 3.11 9.06
C PHE A 64 -6.71 3.72 10.31
N HIS A 65 -5.90 4.39 11.14
CA HIS A 65 -6.33 5.31 12.19
C HIS A 65 -6.86 6.61 11.56
N GLY A 66 -7.94 7.16 12.10
CA GLY A 66 -8.53 8.45 11.67
C GLY A 66 -9.86 8.32 10.91
N ASN A 67 -10.22 9.39 10.19
CA ASN A 67 -11.53 9.55 9.54
C ASN A 67 -11.71 8.71 8.26
N VAL A 68 -10.62 8.40 7.55
CA VAL A 68 -10.65 7.47 6.40
C VAL A 68 -10.27 6.09 6.92
N ALA A 69 -11.29 5.26 7.16
CA ALA A 69 -11.12 4.02 7.90
C ALA A 69 -10.42 2.92 7.09
N GLN A 70 -10.60 2.88 5.77
CA GLN A 70 -10.08 1.79 4.95
C GLN A 70 -9.88 2.15 3.48
N GLU A 71 -8.85 1.57 2.87
CA GLU A 71 -8.62 1.57 1.42
C GLU A 71 -8.68 0.13 0.92
N THR A 72 -9.52 -0.15 -0.07
CA THR A 72 -9.65 -1.49 -0.68
C THR A 72 -9.26 -1.42 -2.14
N MET A 73 -8.45 -2.39 -2.56
CA MET A 73 -7.94 -2.49 -3.92
C MET A 73 -7.80 -3.95 -4.34
N GLU A 74 -7.81 -4.19 -5.64
CA GLU A 74 -7.52 -5.49 -6.21
C GLU A 74 -6.06 -5.54 -6.67
N CYS A 75 -5.35 -6.55 -6.24
CA CYS A 75 -3.94 -6.79 -6.48
C CYS A 75 -3.80 -8.04 -7.36
N ARG A 76 -3.00 -7.95 -8.42
CA ARG A 76 -2.63 -9.13 -9.20
C ARG A 76 -1.64 -10.02 -8.45
N ASP A 77 -0.78 -9.42 -7.63
CA ASP A 77 0.26 -10.10 -6.85
C ASP A 77 0.03 -9.86 -5.34
N LEU A 78 -1.15 -10.26 -4.86
CA LEU A 78 -1.61 -10.05 -3.50
C LEU A 78 -0.63 -10.60 -2.45
N HIS A 79 -0.12 -11.81 -2.67
CA HIS A 79 0.78 -12.47 -1.72
C HIS A 79 2.10 -11.71 -1.55
N ARG A 80 2.68 -11.19 -2.65
CA ARG A 80 3.90 -10.38 -2.58
C ARG A 80 3.65 -9.05 -1.84
N VAL A 81 2.53 -8.38 -2.08
CA VAL A 81 2.18 -7.14 -1.38
C VAL A 81 2.06 -7.40 0.13
N LEU A 82 1.29 -8.41 0.53
CA LEU A 82 1.10 -8.78 1.93
C LEU A 82 2.43 -9.14 2.59
N PHE A 83 3.23 -10.00 1.95
CA PHE A 83 4.55 -10.37 2.46
C PHE A 83 5.42 -9.15 2.73
N THR A 84 5.45 -8.19 1.81
CA THR A 84 6.25 -6.97 1.97
C THR A 84 5.71 -6.08 3.11
N ILE A 85 4.39 -5.89 3.21
CA ILE A 85 3.78 -5.13 4.31
C ILE A 85 4.11 -5.78 5.65
N HIS A 86 3.90 -7.10 5.77
CA HIS A 86 4.09 -7.83 7.02
C HIS A 86 5.57 -7.85 7.42
N SER A 87 6.47 -8.12 6.48
CA SER A 87 7.92 -8.10 6.73
C SER A 87 8.38 -6.73 7.23
N PHE A 88 7.85 -5.65 6.65
CA PHE A 88 8.18 -4.30 7.08
C PHE A 88 7.62 -3.95 8.46
N LEU A 89 6.35 -4.26 8.72
CA LEU A 89 5.74 -4.00 10.02
C LEU A 89 6.43 -4.78 11.15
N LEU A 90 6.76 -6.05 10.90
CA LEU A 90 7.49 -6.87 11.85
C LEU A 90 8.89 -6.28 12.11
N ALA A 91 9.61 -5.84 11.08
CA ALA A 91 10.92 -5.20 11.26
C ALA A 91 10.86 -3.93 12.13
N LYS A 92 9.74 -3.19 12.12
CA LYS A 92 9.53 -2.02 12.98
C LYS A 92 9.18 -2.34 14.42
N VAL A 93 8.66 -3.53 14.72
CA VAL A 93 8.28 -3.95 16.07
C VAL A 93 9.51 -4.40 16.88
N VAL A 94 10.62 -4.73 16.21
CA VAL A 94 11.86 -5.23 16.85
C VAL A 94 12.89 -4.10 17.10
N GLN A 95 12.51 -2.82 16.98
CA GLN A 95 13.38 -1.67 17.28
C GLN A 95 12.86 -0.83 18.44
#